data_AF-A0A455VRR9-F1
#
_entry.id   AF-A0A455VRR9-F1
#
_cell.length_a   1.000
_cell.length_b   1.000
_cell.length_c   1.000
_cell.angle_alpha   90.00
_cell.angle_beta   90.00
_cell.angle_gamma   90.00
#
_symmetry.space_group_name_H-M   'P 1'
#
loop_
_entity.id
_entity.type
_entity.pdbx_description
1 polymer ?
#
loop_
_entity_poly.entity_id
_entity_poly.type
_entity_poly.pdbx_seq_one_letter_code
_entity_poly.pdbx_strand_id
1 'polypeptide(L)'
;MLLCLAIFCSLAFLLGRVAWLQIIKPDNLVKQEDMRSLRQLAIDAPRGMIMDREGRPLAVSVPVRAVWADPKTVLAKGGVGIDERWQALANALHLSLGTLSARINANPQGRFIYLARQVDPAQAKWIDKLNLPGINLRDESRRFYPAGHVAANLIGFTNIDGQGIEGVEKSFNAQLTGKPGVRQVREDRYGRVVENLTEVAPAPAHNIQLSIDERLQTITEDALDNAVAWNKAESGASVLINIPTGEILAMASYPDFNPNNREGATINDFRNRAISDTFEPGSTVKPLVLMTALQQGLVQPDSVIDTHPYTLDGHRIRDVGYYPELTMTGILQKSSDTGVSRLSLAMPVQHLIDTYRNFGFGTNTGLGLTGESAGLLPNRKYWSQLDRATFAFGYGLMVTPLQLAHVYATIGGFGLERPLSITRIDPPVIGHRVMPEEIAHEVEHMMESVALPGGGGVKAAVRDYRVAVKTGTAKKIDDSGKYVDKYVAYTAGVAPASDPRFALVVVINDPQNGAYYGGAVSAPVFSEIMGNVLRLENVKPDGLPAGSDHLIVMR
;
A
#
# COMPACT_ATOMS: atom_id res chain seq x y z
N MET A 1 -13.33 -90.13 -12.31
CA MET A 1 -11.94 -90.04 -11.78
C MET A 1 -11.08 -89.04 -12.56
N LEU A 2 -10.94 -89.18 -13.89
CA LEU A 2 -10.20 -88.24 -14.75
C LEU A 2 -10.66 -86.78 -14.64
N LEU A 3 -11.97 -86.53 -14.59
CA LEU A 3 -12.52 -85.18 -14.42
C LEU A 3 -12.12 -84.55 -13.06
N CYS A 4 -12.22 -85.33 -11.97
CA CYS A 4 -11.81 -84.87 -10.64
C CYS A 4 -10.31 -84.59 -10.56
N LEU A 5 -9.49 -85.40 -11.22
CA LEU A 5 -8.05 -85.19 -11.31
C LEU A 5 -7.73 -83.92 -12.11
N ALA A 6 -8.41 -83.69 -13.23
CA ALA A 6 -8.25 -82.48 -14.03
C ALA A 6 -8.67 -81.22 -13.27
N ILE A 7 -9.77 -81.28 -12.50
CA ILE A 7 -10.21 -80.19 -11.61
C ILE A 7 -9.19 -79.95 -10.49
N PHE A 8 -8.65 -81.00 -9.87
CA PHE A 8 -7.65 -80.86 -8.82
C PHE A 8 -6.34 -80.24 -9.34
N CYS A 9 -5.85 -80.72 -10.49
CA CYS A 9 -4.66 -80.17 -11.13
C CYS A 9 -4.83 -78.72 -11.56
N SER A 10 -6.01 -78.33 -12.08
CA SER A 10 -6.29 -76.94 -12.44
C SER A 10 -6.36 -76.03 -11.20
N LEU A 11 -6.96 -76.51 -10.10
CA LEU A 11 -6.97 -75.77 -8.83
C LEU A 11 -5.57 -75.60 -8.25
N ALA A 12 -4.76 -76.65 -8.26
CA ALA A 12 -3.37 -76.61 -7.80
C ALA A 12 -2.53 -75.64 -8.65
N PHE A 13 -2.74 -75.62 -9.97
CA PHE A 13 -2.10 -74.67 -10.87
C PHE A 13 -2.53 -73.22 -10.58
N LEU A 14 -3.82 -72.97 -10.37
CA LEU A 14 -4.34 -71.65 -10.00
C LEU A 14 -3.78 -71.18 -8.66
N LEU A 15 -3.75 -72.05 -7.65
CA LEU A 15 -3.15 -71.75 -6.34
C LEU A 15 -1.65 -71.46 -6.47
N GLY A 16 -0.92 -72.26 -7.25
CA GLY A 16 0.49 -72.01 -7.56
C GLY A 16 0.69 -70.67 -8.28
N ARG A 17 -0.20 -70.30 -9.19
CA ARG A 17 -0.17 -69.01 -9.89
C ARG A 17 -0.48 -67.84 -8.96
N VAL A 18 -1.45 -67.98 -8.05
CA VAL A 18 -1.76 -66.97 -7.03
C VAL A 18 -0.58 -66.79 -6.08
N ALA A 19 0.02 -67.88 -5.59
CA ALA A 19 1.22 -67.82 -4.75
C ALA A 19 2.40 -67.17 -5.50
N TRP A 20 2.60 -67.48 -6.78
CA TRP A 20 3.61 -66.82 -7.62
C TRP A 20 3.37 -65.31 -7.72
N LEU A 21 2.12 -64.88 -7.92
CA LEU A 21 1.76 -63.47 -8.03
C LEU A 21 1.81 -62.72 -6.70
N GLN A 22 1.52 -63.38 -5.57
CA GLN A 22 1.52 -62.74 -4.25
C GLN A 22 2.90 -62.74 -3.58
N ILE A 23 3.72 -63.78 -3.79
CA ILE A 23 4.97 -63.98 -3.05
C ILE A 23 6.20 -63.75 -3.93
N ILE A 24 6.19 -64.21 -5.18
CA ILE A 24 7.40 -64.22 -6.05
C ILE A 24 7.47 -62.98 -6.95
N LYS A 25 6.34 -62.49 -7.48
CA LYS A 25 6.27 -61.28 -8.31
C LYS A 25 5.11 -60.33 -7.93
N PRO A 26 5.08 -59.82 -6.68
CA PRO A 26 4.03 -58.91 -6.23
C PRO A 26 4.12 -57.50 -6.84
N ASP A 27 5.30 -57.07 -7.27
CA ASP A 27 5.60 -55.66 -7.60
C ASP A 27 4.61 -55.01 -8.57
N ASN A 28 4.19 -55.72 -9.61
CA ASN A 28 3.22 -55.20 -10.58
C ASN A 28 1.82 -55.02 -9.98
N LEU A 29 1.41 -55.92 -9.07
CA LEU A 29 0.11 -55.83 -8.41
C LEU A 29 0.11 -54.73 -7.34
N VAL A 30 1.21 -54.61 -6.57
CA VAL A 30 1.41 -53.53 -5.60
C VAL A 30 1.42 -52.17 -6.31
N LYS A 31 2.13 -52.04 -7.43
CA LYS A 31 2.13 -50.80 -8.22
C LYS A 31 0.73 -50.42 -8.73
N GLN A 32 -0.06 -51.40 -9.16
CA GLN A 32 -1.44 -51.17 -9.59
C GLN A 32 -2.36 -50.78 -8.44
N GLU A 33 -2.16 -51.37 -7.26
CA GLU A 33 -2.85 -50.97 -6.03
C GLU A 33 -2.48 -49.54 -5.64
N ASP A 34 -1.18 -49.24 -5.58
CA ASP A 34 -0.66 -47.94 -5.19
C ASP A 34 -1.15 -46.81 -6.10
N MET A 35 -1.20 -47.04 -7.42
CA MET A 35 -1.81 -46.06 -8.36
C MET A 35 -3.28 -45.78 -8.04
N ARG A 36 -4.00 -46.73 -7.44
CA ARG A 36 -5.41 -46.60 -7.10
C ARG A 36 -5.62 -46.01 -5.71
N SER A 37 -4.77 -46.34 -4.74
CA SER A 37 -4.97 -46.05 -3.31
C SER A 37 -4.06 -44.95 -2.75
N LEU A 38 -2.85 -44.74 -3.30
CA LEU A 38 -1.95 -43.68 -2.80
C LEU A 38 -2.41 -42.31 -3.27
N ARG A 39 -2.49 -41.38 -2.33
CA ARG A 39 -2.75 -39.96 -2.58
C ARG A 39 -1.73 -39.10 -1.85
N GLN A 40 -1.37 -38.00 -2.49
CA GLN A 40 -0.60 -36.93 -1.85
C GLN A 40 -1.57 -35.82 -1.50
N LEU A 41 -1.67 -35.52 -0.20
CA LEU A 41 -2.45 -34.41 0.32
C LEU A 41 -1.50 -33.30 0.75
N ALA A 42 -1.72 -32.09 0.22
CA ALA A 42 -0.98 -30.92 0.67
C ALA A 42 -1.36 -30.57 2.13
N ILE A 43 -0.37 -30.19 2.93
CA ILE A 43 -0.57 -29.56 4.23
C ILE A 43 -0.27 -28.08 4.05
N ASP A 44 -1.32 -27.26 4.04
CA ASP A 44 -1.17 -25.83 3.83
C ASP A 44 -0.49 -25.17 5.04
N ALA A 45 0.55 -24.37 4.77
CA ALA A 45 1.16 -23.52 5.78
C ALA A 45 0.30 -22.27 5.96
N PRO A 46 -0.02 -21.83 7.20
CA PRO A 46 -0.62 -20.53 7.42
C PRO A 46 0.25 -19.42 6.80
N ARG A 47 -0.40 -18.47 6.15
CA ARG A 47 0.26 -17.29 5.58
C ARG A 47 0.82 -16.42 6.73
N GLY A 48 2.00 -15.84 6.50
CA GLY A 48 2.72 -15.05 7.49
C GLY A 48 1.94 -13.83 7.94
N MET A 49 2.14 -13.39 9.19
CA MET A 49 1.47 -12.19 9.71
C MET A 49 2.12 -10.93 9.15
N ILE A 50 1.30 -9.92 8.86
CA ILE A 50 1.78 -8.55 8.64
C ILE A 50 1.50 -7.78 9.92
N MET A 51 2.52 -7.14 10.46
CA MET A 51 2.44 -6.37 11.70
C MET A 51 2.94 -4.96 11.45
N ASP A 52 2.48 -4.03 12.26
CA ASP A 52 3.01 -2.68 12.30
C ASP A 52 4.36 -2.64 13.06
N ARG A 53 4.97 -1.46 13.14
CA ARG A 53 6.30 -1.27 13.75
C ARG A 53 6.36 -1.67 15.24
N GLU A 54 5.23 -1.60 15.95
CA GLU A 54 5.08 -1.94 17.36
C GLU A 54 4.60 -3.39 17.57
N GLY A 55 4.41 -4.15 16.49
CA GLY A 55 3.99 -5.55 16.53
C GLY A 55 2.48 -5.76 16.58
N ARG A 56 1.67 -4.71 16.36
CA ARG A 56 0.22 -4.85 16.25
C ARG A 56 -0.15 -5.55 14.96
N PRO A 57 -1.06 -6.55 14.98
CA PRO A 57 -1.40 -7.33 13.81
C PRO A 57 -2.26 -6.54 12.82
N LEU A 58 -1.75 -6.34 11.61
CA LEU A 58 -2.45 -5.68 10.51
C LEU A 58 -3.12 -6.67 9.54
N ALA A 59 -2.52 -7.86 9.37
CA ALA A 59 -3.13 -8.96 8.62
C ALA A 59 -2.73 -10.31 9.21
N VAL A 60 -3.72 -11.16 9.47
CA VAL A 60 -3.56 -12.47 10.10
C VAL A 60 -4.31 -13.56 9.35
N SER A 61 -3.80 -14.78 9.42
CA SER A 61 -4.48 -15.95 8.87
C SER A 61 -5.35 -16.61 9.94
N VAL A 62 -6.65 -16.69 9.67
CA VAL A 62 -7.64 -17.28 10.57
C VAL A 62 -8.07 -18.64 10.03
N PRO A 63 -8.12 -19.70 10.87
CA PRO A 63 -8.60 -21.01 10.46
C PRO A 63 -10.10 -20.97 10.14
N VAL A 64 -10.46 -21.51 8.99
CA VAL A 64 -11.85 -21.63 8.50
C VAL A 64 -12.04 -23.00 7.86
N ARG A 65 -13.27 -23.31 7.46
CA ARG A 65 -13.58 -24.58 6.78
C ARG A 65 -14.22 -24.31 5.43
N ALA A 66 -13.92 -25.14 4.44
CA ALA A 66 -14.76 -25.25 3.26
C ALA A 66 -15.73 -26.42 3.39
N VAL A 67 -16.93 -26.24 2.85
CA VAL A 67 -17.95 -27.28 2.74
C VAL A 67 -17.91 -27.78 1.30
N TRP A 68 -17.66 -29.07 1.11
CA TRP A 68 -17.58 -29.69 -0.21
C TRP A 68 -18.43 -30.96 -0.27
N ALA A 69 -18.83 -31.34 -1.48
CA ALA A 69 -19.59 -32.56 -1.72
C ALA A 69 -18.82 -33.54 -2.60
N ASP A 70 -19.06 -34.84 -2.40
CA ASP A 70 -18.81 -35.92 -3.35
C ASP A 70 -20.13 -36.23 -4.08
N PRO A 71 -20.37 -35.66 -5.29
CA PRO A 71 -21.60 -35.88 -6.04
C PRO A 71 -21.96 -37.34 -6.25
N LYS A 72 -20.97 -38.19 -6.53
CA LYS A 72 -21.19 -39.62 -6.72
C LYS A 72 -21.77 -40.28 -5.48
N THR A 73 -21.26 -39.91 -4.30
CA THR A 73 -21.75 -40.43 -3.01
C THR A 73 -23.12 -39.88 -2.67
N VAL A 74 -23.36 -38.58 -2.88
CA VAL A 74 -24.66 -37.94 -2.65
C VAL A 74 -25.74 -38.62 -3.51
N LEU A 75 -25.49 -38.78 -4.81
CA LEU A 75 -26.46 -39.37 -5.75
C LEU A 75 -26.71 -40.86 -5.49
N ALA A 76 -25.67 -41.62 -5.14
CA ALA A 76 -25.82 -43.03 -4.77
C ALA A 76 -26.66 -43.24 -3.49
N LYS A 77 -26.80 -42.20 -2.66
CA LYS A 77 -27.54 -42.21 -1.39
C LYS A 77 -28.90 -41.51 -1.47
N GLY A 78 -29.42 -41.28 -2.68
CA GLY A 78 -30.75 -40.71 -2.90
C GLY A 78 -30.76 -39.25 -3.36
N GLY A 79 -29.59 -38.65 -3.57
CA GLY A 79 -29.48 -37.27 -4.05
C GLY A 79 -29.74 -36.21 -2.98
N VAL A 80 -29.91 -34.96 -3.40
CA VAL A 80 -30.35 -33.86 -2.53
C VAL A 80 -31.83 -34.05 -2.23
N GLY A 81 -32.14 -34.40 -0.99
CA GLY A 81 -33.52 -34.62 -0.52
C GLY A 81 -34.26 -33.31 -0.22
N ILE A 82 -35.59 -33.39 -0.11
CA ILE A 82 -36.47 -32.28 0.34
C ILE A 82 -36.67 -32.36 1.87
N ASP A 83 -35.74 -33.00 2.59
CA ASP A 83 -35.83 -33.13 4.04
C ASP A 83 -35.23 -31.91 4.78
N GLU A 84 -35.58 -31.80 6.06
CA GLU A 84 -35.17 -30.69 6.91
C GLU A 84 -33.64 -30.52 6.99
N ARG A 85 -32.85 -31.59 6.83
CA ARG A 85 -31.38 -31.50 6.93
C ARG A 85 -30.78 -30.88 5.67
N TRP A 86 -31.28 -31.26 4.49
CA TRP A 86 -30.88 -30.61 3.25
C TRP A 86 -31.34 -29.15 3.18
N GLN A 87 -32.55 -28.85 3.67
CA GLN A 87 -33.01 -27.47 3.80
C GLN A 87 -32.16 -26.66 4.77
N ALA A 88 -31.77 -27.25 5.91
CA ALA A 88 -30.89 -26.65 6.89
C ALA A 88 -29.50 -26.34 6.31
N LEU A 89 -28.92 -27.27 5.53
CA LEU A 89 -27.67 -27.03 4.80
C LEU A 89 -27.83 -25.89 3.79
N ALA A 90 -28.88 -25.91 2.97
CA ALA A 90 -29.12 -24.89 1.96
C ALA A 90 -29.25 -23.48 2.61
N ASN A 91 -30.03 -23.38 3.68
CA ASN A 91 -30.20 -22.14 4.45
C ASN A 91 -28.86 -21.65 5.04
N ALA A 92 -28.08 -22.55 5.64
CA ALA A 92 -26.77 -22.19 6.20
C ALA A 92 -25.81 -21.69 5.12
N LEU A 93 -25.84 -22.26 3.92
CA LEU A 93 -25.00 -21.81 2.81
C LEU A 93 -25.58 -20.61 2.05
N HIS A 94 -26.73 -20.07 2.47
CA HIS A 94 -27.48 -19.03 1.77
C HIS A 94 -27.81 -19.42 0.31
N LEU A 95 -28.12 -20.70 0.08
CA LEU A 95 -28.50 -21.26 -1.22
C LEU A 95 -29.95 -21.74 -1.18
N SER A 96 -30.63 -21.72 -2.33
CA SER A 96 -31.87 -22.47 -2.47
C SER A 96 -31.57 -23.97 -2.60
N LEU A 97 -32.51 -24.83 -2.17
CA LEU A 97 -32.38 -26.27 -2.33
C LEU A 97 -32.22 -26.68 -3.80
N GLY A 98 -32.92 -25.99 -4.71
CA GLY A 98 -32.80 -26.19 -6.16
C GLY A 98 -31.40 -25.85 -6.68
N THR A 99 -30.82 -24.74 -6.22
CA THR A 99 -29.44 -24.33 -6.58
C THR A 99 -28.42 -25.35 -6.07
N LEU A 100 -28.58 -25.82 -4.83
CA LEU A 100 -27.70 -26.83 -4.24
C LEU A 100 -27.75 -28.15 -5.04
N SER A 101 -28.95 -28.62 -5.36
CA SER A 101 -29.18 -29.81 -6.17
C SER A 101 -28.57 -29.66 -7.57
N ALA A 102 -28.82 -28.53 -8.25
CA ALA A 102 -28.25 -28.26 -9.56
C ALA A 102 -26.71 -28.25 -9.55
N ARG A 103 -26.09 -27.64 -8.53
CA ARG A 103 -24.64 -27.58 -8.38
C ARG A 103 -24.03 -28.96 -8.20
N ILE A 104 -24.61 -29.80 -7.35
CA ILE A 104 -24.14 -31.19 -7.13
C ILE A 104 -24.34 -32.03 -8.40
N ASN A 105 -25.48 -31.88 -9.09
CA ASN A 105 -25.81 -32.62 -10.30
C ASN A 105 -25.04 -32.17 -11.55
N ALA A 106 -24.32 -31.04 -11.50
CA ALA A 106 -23.53 -30.55 -12.62
C ALA A 106 -22.41 -31.52 -13.04
N ASN A 107 -21.88 -32.32 -12.10
CA ASN A 107 -20.94 -33.39 -12.39
C ASN A 107 -21.25 -34.66 -11.57
N PRO A 108 -22.20 -35.50 -12.02
CA PRO A 108 -22.69 -36.66 -11.26
C PRO A 108 -21.62 -37.72 -10.95
N GLN A 109 -20.57 -37.80 -11.77
CA GLN A 109 -19.45 -38.72 -11.58
C GLN A 109 -18.27 -38.08 -10.84
N GLY A 110 -18.38 -36.77 -10.54
CA GLY A 110 -17.39 -36.03 -9.77
C GLY A 110 -17.25 -36.60 -8.37
N ARG A 111 -16.02 -36.53 -7.84
CA ARG A 111 -15.70 -36.89 -6.45
C ARG A 111 -15.53 -35.68 -5.54
N PHE A 112 -15.57 -34.48 -6.11
CA PHE A 112 -15.30 -33.25 -5.39
C PHE A 112 -15.99 -32.06 -6.06
N ILE A 113 -16.70 -31.26 -5.27
CA ILE A 113 -17.18 -29.94 -5.65
C ILE A 113 -17.30 -29.07 -4.40
N TYR A 114 -16.79 -27.84 -4.43
CA TYR A 114 -17.03 -26.87 -3.36
C TYR A 114 -18.49 -26.42 -3.38
N LEU A 115 -19.14 -26.46 -2.22
CA LEU A 115 -20.46 -25.86 -2.00
C LEU A 115 -20.33 -24.46 -1.41
N ALA A 116 -19.45 -24.31 -0.42
CA ALA A 116 -19.07 -23.02 0.15
C ALA A 116 -17.61 -23.07 0.61
N ARG A 117 -16.95 -21.91 0.61
CA ARG A 117 -15.56 -21.78 1.04
C ARG A 117 -15.47 -20.76 2.18
N GLN A 118 -14.43 -20.90 3.00
CA GLN A 118 -14.13 -19.98 4.11
C GLN A 118 -15.29 -19.77 5.10
N VAL A 119 -16.05 -20.83 5.38
CA VAL A 119 -17.14 -20.85 6.36
C VAL A 119 -16.56 -20.79 7.78
N ASP A 120 -17.24 -20.05 8.66
CA ASP A 120 -16.85 -19.93 10.07
C ASP A 120 -16.78 -21.30 10.77
N PRO A 121 -15.80 -21.55 11.66
CA PRO A 121 -15.67 -22.82 12.36
C PRO A 121 -16.92 -23.26 13.15
N ALA A 122 -17.68 -22.33 13.72
CA ALA A 122 -18.92 -22.65 14.45
C ALA A 122 -20.01 -23.14 13.50
N GLN A 123 -20.18 -22.46 12.37
CA GLN A 123 -21.11 -22.85 11.32
C GLN A 123 -20.71 -24.18 10.68
N ALA A 124 -19.43 -24.39 10.42
CA ALA A 124 -18.91 -25.65 9.89
C ALA A 124 -19.18 -26.83 10.85
N LYS A 125 -18.92 -26.66 12.15
CA LYS A 125 -19.26 -27.67 13.18
C LYS A 125 -20.75 -27.98 13.22
N TRP A 126 -21.61 -27.00 12.98
CA TRP A 126 -23.04 -27.22 12.91
C TRP A 126 -23.44 -27.99 11.64
N ILE A 127 -22.85 -27.66 10.48
CA ILE A 127 -23.07 -28.38 9.21
C ILE A 127 -22.63 -29.85 9.34
N ASP A 128 -21.50 -30.11 10.00
CA ASP A 128 -20.99 -31.46 10.23
C ASP A 128 -22.00 -32.35 10.99
N LYS A 129 -22.70 -31.77 11.98
CA LYS A 129 -23.73 -32.46 12.78
C LYS A 129 -24.96 -32.88 11.97
N LEU A 130 -25.19 -32.32 10.79
CA LEU A 130 -26.30 -32.74 9.91
C LEU A 130 -26.09 -34.17 9.38
N ASN A 131 -24.86 -34.69 9.39
CA ASN A 131 -24.51 -36.04 8.96
C ASN A 131 -25.11 -36.37 7.57
N LEU A 132 -24.95 -35.45 6.62
CA LEU A 132 -25.45 -35.60 5.25
C LEU A 132 -24.49 -36.46 4.43
N PRO A 133 -25.00 -37.46 3.68
CA PRO A 133 -24.15 -38.37 2.93
C PRO A 133 -23.40 -37.63 1.82
N GLY A 134 -22.07 -37.78 1.80
CA GLY A 134 -21.22 -37.18 0.77
C GLY A 134 -20.93 -35.68 0.98
N ILE A 135 -21.38 -35.07 2.08
CA ILE A 135 -20.98 -33.71 2.47
C ILE A 135 -19.84 -33.82 3.46
N ASN A 136 -18.77 -33.08 3.22
CA ASN A 136 -17.56 -33.13 4.02
C ASN A 136 -17.01 -31.72 4.26
N LEU A 137 -16.20 -31.60 5.30
CA LEU A 137 -15.45 -30.38 5.61
C LEU A 137 -14.00 -30.52 5.17
N ARG A 138 -13.39 -29.40 4.76
CA ARG A 138 -11.96 -29.28 4.50
C ARG A 138 -11.40 -28.11 5.29
N ASP A 139 -10.27 -28.32 5.96
CA ASP A 139 -9.51 -27.23 6.59
C ASP A 139 -9.03 -26.24 5.53
N GLU A 140 -9.27 -24.96 5.78
CA GLU A 140 -8.77 -23.84 4.99
C GLU A 140 -8.29 -22.72 5.92
N SER A 141 -7.63 -21.71 5.36
CA SER A 141 -7.39 -20.45 6.04
C SER A 141 -7.94 -19.31 5.22
N ARG A 142 -8.39 -18.25 5.90
CA ARG A 142 -8.73 -16.98 5.26
C ARG A 142 -7.86 -15.87 5.83
N ARG A 143 -7.66 -14.84 5.04
CA ARG A 143 -7.00 -13.63 5.50
C ARG A 143 -7.99 -12.73 6.22
N PHE A 144 -7.59 -12.20 7.38
CA PHE A 144 -8.38 -11.28 8.19
C PHE A 144 -7.51 -10.06 8.55
N TYR A 145 -8.10 -8.88 8.50
CA TYR A 145 -7.41 -7.60 8.70
C TYR A 145 -8.01 -6.92 9.94
N PRO A 146 -7.38 -7.04 11.12
CA PRO A 146 -7.96 -6.58 12.38
C PRO A 146 -8.27 -5.08 12.42
N ALA A 147 -7.44 -4.26 11.78
CA ALA A 147 -7.61 -2.82 11.69
C ALA A 147 -8.68 -2.37 10.67
N GLY A 148 -9.34 -3.32 9.99
CA GLY A 148 -10.40 -3.02 9.04
C GLY A 148 -9.89 -2.22 7.85
N HIS A 149 -10.44 -1.01 7.66
CA HIS A 149 -10.08 -0.10 6.57
C HIS A 149 -8.71 0.57 6.76
N VAL A 150 -8.21 0.63 8.00
CA VAL A 150 -6.94 1.29 8.30
C VAL A 150 -5.79 0.62 7.55
N ALA A 151 -5.01 1.42 6.81
CA ALA A 151 -3.96 0.97 5.89
C ALA A 151 -4.40 -0.02 4.80
N ALA A 152 -5.70 -0.12 4.45
CA ALA A 152 -6.19 -1.10 3.49
C ALA A 152 -5.53 -0.98 2.11
N ASN A 153 -5.37 0.25 1.59
CA ASN A 153 -4.72 0.51 0.31
C ASN A 153 -3.23 0.17 0.31
N LEU A 154 -2.59 0.24 1.48
CA LEU A 154 -1.19 -0.14 1.65
C LEU A 154 -1.02 -1.66 1.78
N ILE A 155 -1.75 -2.27 2.72
CA ILE A 155 -1.66 -3.71 3.01
C ILE A 155 -2.15 -4.51 1.80
N GLY A 156 -3.24 -4.07 1.18
CA GLY A 156 -3.93 -4.76 0.11
C GLY A 156 -4.75 -5.94 0.61
N PHE A 157 -4.97 -6.93 -0.25
CA PHE A 157 -5.75 -8.11 0.09
C PHE A 157 -5.31 -9.37 -0.65
N THR A 158 -5.80 -10.52 -0.20
CA THR A 158 -5.64 -11.82 -0.87
C THR A 158 -6.90 -12.25 -1.62
N ASN A 159 -6.75 -13.17 -2.57
CA ASN A 159 -7.89 -13.90 -3.13
C ASN A 159 -8.35 -15.04 -2.19
N ILE A 160 -9.34 -15.81 -2.64
CA ILE A 160 -9.92 -16.94 -1.90
C ILE A 160 -8.93 -18.11 -1.68
N ASP A 161 -7.85 -18.14 -2.46
CA ASP A 161 -6.77 -19.13 -2.38
C ASP A 161 -5.57 -18.62 -1.56
N GLY A 162 -5.69 -17.46 -0.92
CA GLY A 162 -4.65 -16.90 -0.05
C GLY A 162 -3.45 -16.29 -0.80
N GLN A 163 -3.57 -16.07 -2.11
CA GLN A 163 -2.55 -15.37 -2.91
C GLN A 163 -2.77 -13.86 -2.79
N GLY A 164 -1.70 -13.10 -2.52
CA GLY A 164 -1.74 -11.65 -2.45
C GLY A 164 -2.04 -11.02 -3.81
N ILE A 165 -2.99 -10.09 -3.85
CA ILE A 165 -3.50 -9.47 -5.08
C ILE A 165 -3.10 -7.99 -5.17
N GLU A 166 -3.13 -7.26 -4.06
CA GLU A 166 -2.74 -5.86 -3.98
C GLU A 166 -1.76 -5.58 -2.82
N GLY A 167 -1.15 -4.39 -2.84
CA GLY A 167 -0.37 -3.85 -1.72
C GLY A 167 0.81 -4.71 -1.25
N VAL A 168 1.08 -4.67 0.05
CA VAL A 168 2.07 -5.51 0.73
C VAL A 168 1.77 -6.99 0.53
N GLU A 169 0.50 -7.40 0.55
CA GLU A 169 0.11 -8.80 0.33
C GLU A 169 0.63 -9.34 -1.00
N LYS A 170 0.53 -8.57 -2.08
CA LYS A 170 1.05 -8.93 -3.40
C LYS A 170 2.57 -8.85 -3.45
N SER A 171 3.12 -7.74 -2.98
CA SER A 171 4.53 -7.41 -3.11
C SER A 171 5.43 -8.39 -2.34
N PHE A 172 4.98 -8.79 -1.15
CA PHE A 172 5.67 -9.75 -0.28
C PHE A 172 5.06 -11.16 -0.36
N ASN A 173 4.27 -11.46 -1.41
CA ASN A 173 3.53 -12.72 -1.50
C ASN A 173 4.43 -13.95 -1.35
N ALA A 174 5.62 -13.95 -1.95
CA ALA A 174 6.56 -15.07 -1.85
C ALA A 174 7.12 -15.28 -0.44
N GLN A 175 7.28 -14.22 0.35
CA GLN A 175 7.78 -14.30 1.74
C GLN A 175 6.66 -14.69 2.71
N LEU A 176 5.47 -14.14 2.47
CA LEU A 176 4.25 -14.40 3.23
C LEU A 176 3.66 -15.78 2.94
N THR A 177 3.99 -16.39 1.80
CA THR A 177 3.55 -17.75 1.44
C THR A 177 4.60 -18.76 1.92
N GLY A 178 4.25 -19.57 2.91
CA GLY A 178 5.06 -20.72 3.31
C GLY A 178 5.10 -21.78 2.21
N LYS A 179 5.97 -22.79 2.36
CA LYS A 179 5.96 -23.93 1.42
C LYS A 179 5.02 -25.00 1.98
N PRO A 180 4.03 -25.47 1.19
CA PRO A 180 3.13 -26.50 1.66
C PRO A 180 3.90 -27.78 1.95
N GLY A 181 3.50 -28.46 3.03
CA GLY A 181 3.94 -29.80 3.34
C GLY A 181 3.24 -30.83 2.45
N VAL A 182 3.71 -32.06 2.47
CA VAL A 182 3.10 -33.17 1.73
C VAL A 182 2.88 -34.33 2.67
N ARG A 183 1.66 -34.83 2.72
CA ARG A 183 1.30 -36.05 3.43
C ARG A 183 0.86 -37.10 2.43
N GLN A 184 1.58 -38.21 2.40
CA GLN A 184 1.24 -39.36 1.60
C GLN A 184 0.30 -40.26 2.41
N VAL A 185 -0.91 -40.44 1.91
CA VAL A 185 -1.95 -41.26 2.52
C VAL A 185 -2.35 -42.40 1.60
N ARG A 186 -2.83 -43.50 2.19
CA ARG A 186 -3.54 -44.55 1.47
C ARG A 186 -5.03 -44.41 1.71
N GLU A 187 -5.79 -44.23 0.66
CA GLU A 187 -7.25 -44.10 0.69
C GLU A 187 -7.94 -45.39 0.25
N ASP A 188 -9.11 -45.67 0.82
CA ASP A 188 -9.98 -46.73 0.34
C ASP A 188 -10.76 -46.32 -0.93
N ARG A 189 -11.56 -47.23 -1.50
CA ARG A 189 -12.41 -46.95 -2.68
C ARG A 189 -13.45 -45.84 -2.47
N TYR A 190 -13.67 -45.44 -1.21
CA TYR A 190 -14.58 -44.39 -0.79
C TYR A 190 -13.86 -43.07 -0.47
N GLY A 191 -12.53 -43.00 -0.62
CA GLY A 191 -11.73 -41.78 -0.37
C GLY A 191 -11.41 -41.53 1.11
N ARG A 192 -11.65 -42.52 1.99
CA ARG A 192 -11.30 -42.39 3.41
C ARG A 192 -9.83 -42.75 3.59
N VAL A 193 -9.10 -41.93 4.34
CA VAL A 193 -7.71 -42.20 4.72
C VAL A 193 -7.68 -43.42 5.65
N VAL A 194 -6.99 -44.47 5.22
CA VAL A 194 -6.81 -45.74 5.94
C VAL A 194 -5.43 -45.81 6.60
N GLU A 195 -4.43 -45.20 5.98
CA GLU A 195 -3.03 -45.24 6.45
C GLU A 195 -2.31 -43.93 6.09
N ASN A 196 -1.51 -43.40 7.03
CA ASN A 196 -0.56 -42.31 6.76
C ASN A 196 0.82 -42.94 6.56
N LEU A 197 1.43 -42.76 5.39
CA LEU A 197 2.69 -43.42 5.04
C LEU A 197 3.90 -42.54 5.35
N THR A 198 3.88 -41.30 4.84
CA THR A 198 4.95 -40.32 5.03
C THR A 198 4.36 -38.93 5.17
N GLU A 199 5.00 -38.09 5.99
CA GLU A 199 4.60 -36.71 6.17
C GLU A 199 5.85 -35.82 6.14
N VAL A 200 5.83 -34.85 5.24
CA VAL A 200 6.79 -33.75 5.18
C VAL A 200 6.08 -32.51 5.67
N ALA A 201 6.52 -31.97 6.80
CA ALA A 201 5.93 -30.79 7.41
C ALA A 201 6.04 -29.55 6.50
N PRO A 202 5.05 -28.65 6.52
CA PRO A 202 5.14 -27.38 5.81
C PRO A 202 6.29 -26.51 6.34
N ALA A 203 6.92 -25.74 5.46
CA ALA A 203 7.84 -24.69 5.87
C ALA A 203 7.04 -23.44 6.25
N PRO A 204 7.27 -22.84 7.44
CA PRO A 204 6.49 -21.70 7.89
C PRO A 204 6.71 -20.50 6.97
N ALA A 205 5.66 -19.69 6.82
CA ALA A 205 5.77 -18.38 6.19
C ALA A 205 6.59 -17.41 7.05
N HIS A 206 7.19 -16.41 6.43
CA HIS A 206 7.82 -15.31 7.15
C HIS A 206 6.77 -14.27 7.53
N ASN A 207 6.90 -13.72 8.74
CA ASN A 207 6.15 -12.54 9.13
C ASN A 207 6.84 -11.29 8.57
N ILE A 208 6.06 -10.28 8.23
CA ILE A 208 6.56 -8.98 7.77
C ILE A 208 6.21 -7.94 8.82
N GLN A 209 7.23 -7.21 9.27
CA GLN A 209 7.06 -6.06 10.14
C GLN A 209 7.22 -4.77 9.33
N LEU A 210 6.13 -4.02 9.22
CA LEU A 210 6.10 -2.74 8.51
C LEU A 210 6.71 -1.63 9.37
N SER A 211 7.15 -0.56 8.71
CA SER A 211 7.57 0.69 9.36
C SER A 211 6.39 1.56 9.80
N ILE A 212 5.19 1.26 9.28
CA ILE A 212 3.94 1.91 9.64
C ILE A 212 3.68 1.82 11.14
N ASP A 213 3.27 2.92 11.74
CA ASP A 213 2.65 2.93 13.06
C ASP A 213 1.13 3.01 12.88
N GLU A 214 0.39 1.99 13.31
CA GLU A 214 -1.07 1.97 13.20
C GLU A 214 -1.73 3.23 13.78
N ARG A 215 -1.21 3.78 14.89
CA ARG A 215 -1.77 5.00 15.51
C ARG A 215 -1.58 6.21 14.60
N LEU A 216 -0.39 6.34 14.01
CA LEU A 216 -0.06 7.45 13.11
C LEU A 216 -0.80 7.32 11.77
N GLN A 217 -0.98 6.08 11.29
CA GLN A 217 -1.81 5.78 10.13
C GLN A 217 -3.26 6.22 10.36
N THR A 218 -3.88 5.78 11.46
CA THR A 218 -5.29 6.09 11.75
C THR A 218 -5.54 7.59 11.81
N ILE A 219 -4.72 8.36 12.55
CA ILE A 219 -4.91 9.83 12.61
C ILE A 219 -4.68 10.50 11.24
N THR A 220 -3.87 9.90 10.37
CA THR A 220 -3.56 10.43 9.03
C THR A 220 -4.73 10.17 8.09
N GLU A 221 -5.29 8.97 8.12
CA GLU A 221 -6.50 8.59 7.37
C GLU A 221 -7.71 9.40 7.83
N ASP A 222 -7.98 9.44 9.14
CA ASP A 222 -9.10 10.20 9.70
C ASP A 222 -9.08 11.69 9.27
N ALA A 223 -7.91 12.33 9.37
CA ALA A 223 -7.76 13.73 8.96
C ALA A 223 -7.91 13.92 7.44
N LEU A 224 -7.38 12.98 6.64
CA LEU A 224 -7.50 13.00 5.18
C LEU A 224 -8.95 12.80 4.73
N ASP A 225 -9.65 11.84 5.30
CA ASP A 225 -11.03 11.47 4.97
C ASP A 225 -11.97 12.62 5.31
N ASN A 226 -11.83 13.18 6.50
CA ASN A 226 -12.58 14.36 6.92
C ASN A 226 -12.32 15.53 5.97
N ALA A 227 -11.08 15.75 5.55
CA ALA A 227 -10.73 16.81 4.63
C ALA A 227 -11.31 16.60 3.23
N VAL A 228 -11.25 15.37 2.69
CA VAL A 228 -11.82 15.06 1.38
C VAL A 228 -13.34 15.21 1.41
N ALA A 229 -14.01 14.67 2.43
CA ALA A 229 -15.44 14.79 2.60
C ALA A 229 -15.88 16.26 2.75
N TRP A 230 -15.22 17.03 3.64
CA TRP A 230 -15.52 18.44 3.87
C TRP A 230 -15.34 19.29 2.62
N ASN A 231 -14.27 19.05 1.85
CA ASN A 231 -13.99 19.80 0.63
C ASN A 231 -14.74 19.26 -0.58
N LYS A 232 -15.55 18.20 -0.44
CA LYS A 232 -16.21 17.49 -1.55
C LYS A 232 -15.21 17.15 -2.65
N ALA A 233 -14.02 16.72 -2.24
CA ALA A 233 -12.93 16.40 -3.15
C ALA A 233 -13.14 14.99 -3.73
N GLU A 234 -12.55 14.73 -4.90
CA GLU A 234 -12.63 13.43 -5.57
C GLU A 234 -11.81 12.36 -4.84
N SER A 235 -10.62 12.74 -4.37
CA SER A 235 -9.69 11.83 -3.69
C SER A 235 -8.65 12.58 -2.87
N GLY A 236 -7.88 11.85 -2.08
CA GLY A 236 -6.76 12.37 -1.33
C GLY A 236 -5.65 11.35 -1.13
N ALA A 237 -4.45 11.83 -0.80
CA ALA A 237 -3.33 11.02 -0.38
C ALA A 237 -2.48 11.76 0.65
N SER A 238 -1.89 11.01 1.58
CA SER A 238 -0.96 11.57 2.56
C SER A 238 0.19 10.60 2.82
N VAL A 239 1.41 11.13 2.97
CA VAL A 239 2.61 10.33 3.24
C VAL A 239 3.42 10.99 4.35
N LEU A 240 3.69 10.23 5.40
CA LEU A 240 4.50 10.62 6.55
C LEU A 240 5.79 9.80 6.59
N ILE A 241 6.93 10.48 6.63
CA ILE A 241 8.27 9.87 6.61
C ILE A 241 9.04 10.25 7.87
N ASN A 242 9.69 9.26 8.48
CA ASN A 242 10.70 9.45 9.52
C ASN A 242 12.03 9.89 8.87
N ILE A 243 12.44 11.14 9.06
CA ILE A 243 13.60 11.74 8.36
C ILE A 243 14.91 11.01 8.69
N PRO A 244 15.25 10.70 9.95
CA PRO A 244 16.46 9.95 10.31
C PRO A 244 16.62 8.58 9.67
N THR A 245 15.54 7.90 9.27
CA THR A 245 15.59 6.52 8.77
C THR A 245 15.10 6.35 7.34
N GLY A 246 14.25 7.23 6.82
CA GLY A 246 13.55 7.03 5.55
C GLY A 246 12.33 6.09 5.67
N GLU A 247 11.98 5.67 6.89
CA GLU A 247 10.81 4.83 7.13
C GLU A 247 9.51 5.57 6.84
N ILE A 248 8.59 4.91 6.14
CA ILE A 248 7.21 5.38 5.97
C ILE A 248 6.43 5.05 7.24
N LEU A 249 5.99 6.08 7.97
CA LEU A 249 5.23 5.92 9.21
C LEU A 249 3.72 5.87 8.98
N ALA A 250 3.26 6.58 7.94
CA ALA A 250 1.89 6.51 7.47
C ALA A 250 1.84 6.74 5.95
N MET A 251 0.95 6.02 5.28
CA MET A 251 0.66 6.14 3.84
C MET A 251 -0.85 5.98 3.62
N ALA A 252 -1.56 7.10 3.59
CA ALA A 252 -3.01 7.15 3.49
C ALA A 252 -3.47 7.44 2.06
N SER A 253 -4.61 6.88 1.66
CA SER A 253 -5.28 7.14 0.39
C SER A 253 -6.79 7.17 0.63
N TYR A 254 -7.48 8.09 -0.04
CA TYR A 254 -8.94 8.14 -0.07
C TYR A 254 -9.43 8.23 -1.53
N PRO A 255 -10.54 7.57 -1.92
CA PRO A 255 -11.35 6.63 -1.12
C PRO A 255 -10.56 5.37 -0.75
N ASP A 256 -10.96 4.78 0.37
CA ASP A 256 -10.44 3.53 0.92
C ASP A 256 -11.49 2.41 0.84
N PHE A 257 -11.23 1.26 1.45
CA PHE A 257 -12.15 0.13 1.49
C PHE A 257 -11.88 -0.78 2.69
N ASN A 258 -12.85 -1.63 3.04
CA ASN A 258 -12.63 -2.69 4.03
C ASN A 258 -12.17 -3.99 3.34
N PRO A 259 -10.93 -4.46 3.54
CA PRO A 259 -10.43 -5.68 2.90
C PRO A 259 -11.11 -6.96 3.42
N ASN A 260 -11.77 -6.91 4.60
CA ASN A 260 -12.58 -8.03 5.10
C ASN A 260 -13.95 -8.13 4.41
N ASN A 261 -14.48 -7.01 3.89
CA ASN A 261 -15.72 -6.98 3.11
C ASN A 261 -15.59 -6.02 1.93
N ARG A 262 -15.35 -6.60 0.75
CA ARG A 262 -15.15 -5.86 -0.51
C ARG A 262 -16.42 -5.76 -1.35
N GLU A 263 -17.59 -6.11 -0.80
CA GLU A 263 -18.87 -5.95 -1.49
C GLU A 263 -19.15 -4.46 -1.74
N GLY A 264 -19.43 -4.11 -2.99
CA GLY A 264 -19.66 -2.71 -3.41
C GLY A 264 -18.40 -1.88 -3.65
N ALA A 265 -17.21 -2.36 -3.29
CA ALA A 265 -15.95 -1.68 -3.58
C ALA A 265 -15.61 -1.73 -5.08
N THR A 266 -15.16 -0.60 -5.61
CA THR A 266 -14.72 -0.43 -6.99
C THR A 266 -13.20 -0.54 -7.10
N ILE A 267 -12.69 -0.72 -8.33
CA ILE A 267 -11.23 -0.75 -8.57
C ILE A 267 -10.54 0.53 -8.09
N ASN A 268 -11.25 1.67 -8.14
CA ASN A 268 -10.72 2.96 -7.74
C ASN A 268 -10.48 3.06 -6.22
N ASP A 269 -11.23 2.28 -5.42
CA ASP A 269 -11.13 2.26 -3.96
C ASP A 269 -9.91 1.45 -3.49
N PHE A 270 -9.43 0.50 -4.30
CA PHE A 270 -8.23 -0.31 -4.00
C PHE A 270 -6.92 0.43 -4.30
N ARG A 271 -6.98 1.55 -5.03
CA ARG A 271 -5.80 2.23 -5.56
C ARG A 271 -4.99 2.89 -4.44
N ASN A 272 -3.70 2.60 -4.36
CA ASN A 272 -2.79 3.32 -3.47
C ASN A 272 -2.29 4.61 -4.16
N ARG A 273 -3.03 5.70 -3.94
CA ARG A 273 -2.80 6.99 -4.60
C ARG A 273 -1.48 7.62 -4.23
N ALA A 274 -0.97 7.33 -3.03
CA ALA A 274 0.32 7.83 -2.57
C ALA A 274 1.48 7.41 -3.47
N ILE A 275 1.39 6.25 -4.13
CA ILE A 275 2.42 5.72 -5.02
C ILE A 275 2.04 5.70 -6.50
N SER A 276 0.74 5.71 -6.84
CA SER A 276 0.28 5.53 -8.22
C SER A 276 -0.18 6.81 -8.90
N ASP A 277 -0.70 7.78 -8.14
CA ASP A 277 -1.26 9.00 -8.73
C ASP A 277 -0.14 10.01 -8.93
N THR A 278 -0.16 10.68 -10.07
CA THR A 278 0.83 11.70 -10.38
C THR A 278 0.17 13.05 -10.60
N PHE A 279 0.87 14.10 -10.21
CA PHE A 279 0.42 15.48 -10.37
C PHE A 279 1.62 16.40 -10.59
N GLU A 280 1.36 17.60 -11.12
CA GLU A 280 2.39 18.62 -11.23
C GLU A 280 2.68 19.23 -9.84
N PRO A 281 3.93 19.17 -9.35
CA PRO A 281 4.27 19.57 -7.98
C PRO A 281 4.21 21.10 -7.76
N GLY A 282 4.10 21.89 -8.82
CA GLY A 282 3.90 23.33 -8.74
C GLY A 282 4.87 24.01 -7.77
N SER A 283 4.35 24.90 -6.92
CA SER A 283 5.16 25.68 -5.98
C SER A 283 5.98 24.86 -4.97
N THR A 284 5.73 23.55 -4.79
CA THR A 284 6.48 22.72 -3.83
C THR A 284 7.92 22.41 -4.27
N VAL A 285 8.28 22.64 -5.54
CA VAL A 285 9.66 22.47 -6.04
C VAL A 285 10.53 23.72 -5.87
N LYS A 286 9.93 24.88 -5.56
CA LYS A 286 10.66 26.15 -5.44
C LYS A 286 11.84 26.11 -4.47
N PRO A 287 11.76 25.43 -3.30
CA PRO A 287 12.92 25.26 -2.44
C PRO A 287 14.14 24.69 -3.19
N LEU A 288 13.94 23.69 -4.06
CA LEU A 288 15.01 23.09 -4.86
C LEU A 288 15.62 24.08 -5.86
N VAL A 289 14.82 24.98 -6.44
CA VAL A 289 15.33 26.05 -7.33
C VAL A 289 16.23 27.02 -6.56
N LEU A 290 15.82 27.42 -5.36
CA LEU A 290 16.61 28.30 -4.50
C LEU A 290 17.91 27.61 -4.07
N MET A 291 17.85 26.35 -3.64
CA MET A 291 19.04 25.55 -3.32
C MET A 291 20.00 25.46 -4.51
N THR A 292 19.48 25.23 -5.72
CA THR A 292 20.29 25.19 -6.94
C THR A 292 20.97 26.54 -7.20
N ALA A 293 20.23 27.65 -7.08
CA ALA A 293 20.77 28.98 -7.33
C ALA A 293 21.86 29.37 -6.31
N LEU A 294 21.67 29.01 -5.03
CA LEU A 294 22.68 29.18 -3.97
C LEU A 294 23.91 28.30 -4.23
N GLN A 295 23.71 27.04 -4.60
CA GLN A 295 24.81 26.10 -4.90
C GLN A 295 25.66 26.55 -6.09
N GLN A 296 25.04 27.14 -7.11
CA GLN A 296 25.75 27.69 -8.26
C GLN A 296 26.37 29.07 -8.00
N GLY A 297 26.22 29.63 -6.78
CA GLY A 297 26.78 30.93 -6.42
C GLY A 297 26.15 32.12 -7.17
N LEU A 298 24.95 31.94 -7.74
CA LEU A 298 24.25 32.99 -8.50
C LEU A 298 23.65 34.06 -7.59
N VAL A 299 23.35 33.69 -6.35
CA VAL A 299 22.70 34.51 -5.35
C VAL A 299 23.27 34.16 -3.97
N GLN A 300 23.13 35.09 -3.04
CA GLN A 300 23.36 34.91 -1.61
C GLN A 300 22.02 34.83 -0.87
N PRO A 301 21.96 34.30 0.37
CA PRO A 301 20.71 34.18 1.12
C PRO A 301 19.94 35.50 1.29
N ASP A 302 20.65 36.63 1.39
CA ASP A 302 20.11 37.98 1.55
C ASP A 302 19.88 38.72 0.21
N SER A 303 20.12 38.06 -0.93
CA SER A 303 19.92 38.66 -2.25
C SER A 303 18.46 39.06 -2.46
N VAL A 304 18.28 40.21 -3.11
CA VAL A 304 16.99 40.76 -3.51
C VAL A 304 16.83 40.57 -5.02
N ILE A 305 15.72 39.94 -5.41
CA ILE A 305 15.40 39.61 -6.79
C ILE A 305 14.24 40.49 -7.24
N ASP A 306 14.39 41.12 -8.40
CA ASP A 306 13.30 41.82 -9.07
C ASP A 306 12.20 40.80 -9.46
N THR A 307 10.96 41.06 -9.04
CA THR A 307 9.78 40.22 -9.27
C THR A 307 8.69 40.93 -10.05
N HIS A 308 9.06 41.94 -10.86
CA HIS A 308 8.16 42.54 -11.85
C HIS A 308 7.71 41.48 -12.87
N PRO A 309 6.40 41.39 -13.16
CA PRO A 309 5.88 40.51 -14.21
C PRO A 309 6.52 40.79 -15.57
N TYR A 310 6.77 39.74 -16.33
CA TYR A 310 7.42 39.83 -17.64
C TYR A 310 6.84 38.81 -18.61
N THR A 311 7.14 38.97 -19.91
CA THR A 311 6.60 38.12 -20.98
C THR A 311 7.71 37.30 -21.62
N LEU A 312 7.50 36.00 -21.77
CA LEU A 312 8.36 35.06 -22.49
C LEU A 312 7.54 34.35 -23.55
N ASP A 313 7.99 34.36 -24.82
CA ASP A 313 7.33 33.64 -25.92
C ASP A 313 5.80 33.88 -25.99
N GLY A 314 5.38 35.13 -25.76
CA GLY A 314 3.96 35.54 -25.74
C GLY A 314 3.18 35.20 -24.47
N HIS A 315 3.80 34.55 -23.49
CA HIS A 315 3.19 34.14 -22.22
C HIS A 315 3.66 35.05 -21.08
N ARG A 316 2.71 35.56 -20.29
CA ARG A 316 2.99 36.44 -19.16
C ARG A 316 3.28 35.63 -17.90
N ILE A 317 4.50 35.71 -17.39
CA ILE A 317 4.89 35.21 -16.07
C ILE A 317 4.54 36.26 -15.04
N ARG A 318 3.77 35.88 -14.01
CA ARG A 318 3.31 36.78 -12.95
C ARG A 318 3.06 36.02 -11.66
N ASP A 319 3.16 36.73 -10.55
CA ASP A 319 2.79 36.24 -9.24
C ASP A 319 1.29 36.49 -8.96
N VAL A 320 0.77 35.85 -7.91
CA VAL A 320 -0.61 36.09 -7.42
C VAL A 320 -0.75 37.51 -6.87
N GLY A 321 0.23 37.98 -6.10
CA GLY A 321 0.32 39.36 -5.61
C GLY A 321 1.37 40.15 -6.37
N TYR A 322 1.27 41.48 -6.35
CA TYR A 322 2.31 42.33 -6.93
C TYR A 322 3.36 42.70 -5.90
N TYR A 323 4.59 42.26 -6.13
CA TYR A 323 5.76 42.58 -5.34
C TYR A 323 6.86 43.03 -6.33
N PRO A 324 7.34 44.27 -6.27
CA PRO A 324 8.40 44.73 -7.19
C PRO A 324 9.71 43.98 -7.01
N GLU A 325 10.03 43.66 -5.76
CA GLU A 325 11.27 43.01 -5.35
C GLU A 325 10.99 42.09 -4.14
N LEU A 326 11.67 40.95 -4.08
CA LEU A 326 11.58 40.01 -2.96
C LEU A 326 12.97 39.48 -2.61
N THR A 327 13.21 39.29 -1.32
CA THR A 327 14.35 38.49 -0.84
C THR A 327 14.15 37.02 -1.18
N MET A 328 15.19 36.19 -1.06
CA MET A 328 15.08 34.73 -1.22
C MET A 328 13.98 34.12 -0.32
N THR A 329 13.92 34.53 0.95
CA THR A 329 12.83 34.17 1.86
C THR A 329 11.47 34.65 1.36
N GLY A 330 11.40 35.90 0.86
CA GLY A 330 10.19 36.48 0.29
C GLY A 330 9.65 35.70 -0.92
N ILE A 331 10.54 35.18 -1.77
CA ILE A 331 10.19 34.32 -2.92
C ILE A 331 9.44 33.08 -2.45
N LEU A 332 9.91 32.40 -1.38
CA LEU A 332 9.21 31.24 -0.82
C LEU A 332 7.93 31.65 -0.09
N GLN A 333 8.00 32.68 0.76
CA GLN A 333 6.88 33.17 1.57
C GLN A 333 5.67 33.55 0.72
N LYS A 334 5.91 34.33 -0.34
CA LYS A 334 4.88 34.82 -1.28
C LYS A 334 4.64 33.87 -2.44
N SER A 335 5.42 32.80 -2.53
CA SER A 335 5.40 31.86 -3.66
C SER A 335 5.56 32.58 -5.00
N SER A 336 6.57 33.44 -5.14
CA SER A 336 6.82 34.16 -6.40
C SER A 336 7.20 33.20 -7.51
N ASP A 337 6.42 33.15 -8.59
CA ASP A 337 6.76 32.44 -9.82
C ASP A 337 7.82 33.22 -10.59
N THR A 338 7.70 34.55 -10.57
CA THR A 338 8.60 35.50 -11.23
C THR A 338 10.02 35.43 -10.66
N GLY A 339 10.16 35.30 -9.34
CA GLY A 339 11.45 35.18 -8.67
C GLY A 339 12.16 33.88 -9.07
N VAL A 340 11.50 32.73 -8.90
CA VAL A 340 12.12 31.42 -9.23
C VAL A 340 12.37 31.24 -10.73
N SER A 341 11.51 31.81 -11.60
CA SER A 341 11.72 31.74 -13.04
C SER A 341 12.94 32.55 -13.47
N ARG A 342 13.20 33.70 -12.85
CA ARG A 342 14.43 34.48 -13.10
C ARG A 342 15.69 33.73 -12.65
N LEU A 343 15.65 33.09 -11.47
CA LEU A 343 16.75 32.22 -11.02
C LEU A 343 17.02 31.08 -12.03
N SER A 344 15.96 30.41 -12.49
CA SER A 344 16.06 29.35 -13.51
C SER A 344 16.62 29.83 -14.85
N LEU A 345 16.21 31.02 -15.30
CA LEU A 345 16.72 31.61 -16.55
C LEU A 345 18.19 32.03 -16.45
N ALA A 346 18.66 32.36 -15.24
CA ALA A 346 20.06 32.72 -14.97
C ALA A 346 21.01 31.51 -14.87
N MET A 347 20.50 30.28 -14.76
CA MET A 347 21.33 29.05 -14.69
C MET A 347 21.08 28.11 -15.87
N PRO A 348 22.09 27.34 -16.34
CA PRO A 348 21.83 26.20 -17.22
C PRO A 348 20.75 25.27 -16.64
N VAL A 349 19.72 24.93 -17.44
CA VAL A 349 18.58 24.11 -16.99
C VAL A 349 19.02 22.74 -16.44
N GLN A 350 20.17 22.24 -16.90
CA GLN A 350 20.73 20.97 -16.45
C GLN A 350 20.98 20.94 -14.94
N HIS A 351 21.41 22.05 -14.32
CA HIS A 351 21.61 22.10 -12.87
C HIS A 351 20.30 21.87 -12.09
N LEU A 352 19.19 22.39 -12.62
CA LEU A 352 17.89 22.20 -12.01
C LEU A 352 17.36 20.78 -12.23
N ILE A 353 17.55 20.23 -13.43
CA ILE A 353 17.20 18.83 -13.75
C ILE A 353 17.98 17.86 -12.86
N ASP A 354 19.29 18.10 -12.70
CA ASP A 354 20.15 17.27 -11.86
C ASP A 354 19.75 17.36 -10.40
N THR A 355 19.42 18.57 -9.90
CA THR A 355 18.89 18.74 -8.55
C THR A 355 17.58 17.97 -8.36
N TYR A 356 16.61 18.10 -9.26
CA TYR A 356 15.35 17.36 -9.16
C TYR A 356 15.56 15.84 -9.17
N ARG A 357 16.45 15.34 -10.04
CA ARG A 357 16.78 13.92 -10.11
C ARG A 357 17.50 13.43 -8.84
N ASN A 358 18.47 14.20 -8.33
CA ASN A 358 19.21 13.83 -7.13
C ASN A 358 18.32 13.81 -5.89
N PHE A 359 17.28 14.65 -5.85
CA PHE A 359 16.25 14.62 -4.79
C PHE A 359 15.16 13.54 -5.00
N GLY A 360 15.24 12.73 -6.06
CA GLY A 360 14.40 11.54 -6.25
C GLY A 360 13.28 11.64 -7.30
N PHE A 361 13.15 12.77 -8.02
CA PHE A 361 12.15 12.88 -9.08
C PHE A 361 12.51 12.10 -10.35
N GLY A 362 11.48 11.48 -10.95
CA GLY A 362 11.62 10.76 -12.22
C GLY A 362 12.29 9.38 -12.09
N THR A 363 12.50 8.91 -10.86
CA THR A 363 13.06 7.59 -10.54
C THR A 363 12.12 6.80 -9.64
N ASN A 364 12.17 5.48 -9.73
CA ASN A 364 11.47 4.59 -8.80
C ASN A 364 12.07 4.78 -7.39
N THR A 365 11.22 4.88 -6.35
CA THR A 365 11.67 5.09 -4.97
C THR A 365 12.27 3.85 -4.34
N GLY A 366 12.07 2.67 -4.94
CA GLY A 366 12.62 1.41 -4.44
C GLY A 366 11.88 0.87 -3.22
N LEU A 367 10.68 1.39 -2.91
CA LEU A 367 9.87 0.98 -1.75
C LEU A 367 9.48 -0.50 -1.76
N GLY A 368 9.54 -1.14 -2.93
CA GLY A 368 9.25 -2.56 -3.11
C GLY A 368 7.76 -2.87 -3.22
N LEU A 369 6.90 -1.85 -3.37
CA LEU A 369 5.47 -2.03 -3.64
C LEU A 369 5.19 -2.11 -5.14
N THR A 370 4.29 -3.02 -5.51
CA THR A 370 3.82 -3.13 -6.91
C THR A 370 2.91 -1.96 -7.27
N GLY A 371 3.00 -1.47 -8.51
CA GLY A 371 2.11 -0.41 -9.02
C GLY A 371 2.59 1.02 -8.75
N GLU A 372 3.82 1.18 -8.27
CA GLU A 372 4.47 2.48 -8.11
C GLU A 372 4.70 3.16 -9.46
N SER A 373 4.34 4.44 -9.55
CA SER A 373 4.67 5.32 -10.67
C SER A 373 6.00 6.03 -10.42
N ALA A 374 6.87 6.06 -11.42
CA ALA A 374 8.11 6.84 -11.38
C ALA A 374 7.89 8.35 -11.62
N GLY A 375 6.65 8.79 -11.84
CA GLY A 375 6.35 10.14 -12.29
C GLY A 375 6.79 10.39 -13.73
N LEU A 376 6.99 11.66 -14.07
CA LEU A 376 7.50 12.11 -15.36
C LEU A 376 8.48 13.26 -15.14
N LEU A 377 9.78 13.00 -15.26
CA LEU A 377 10.79 14.03 -15.39
C LEU A 377 11.18 14.15 -16.87
N PRO A 378 10.93 15.30 -17.53
CA PRO A 378 11.13 15.42 -18.99
C PRO A 378 12.61 15.29 -19.38
N ASN A 379 12.88 14.45 -20.38
CA ASN A 379 14.20 14.37 -21.02
C ASN A 379 14.14 15.03 -22.41
N ARG A 380 14.49 16.32 -22.48
CA ARG A 380 14.42 17.13 -23.71
C ARG A 380 15.79 17.64 -24.09
N LYS A 381 16.12 17.59 -25.39
CA LYS A 381 17.36 18.16 -25.94
C LYS A 381 17.32 19.70 -26.00
N TYR A 382 16.13 20.26 -26.24
CA TYR A 382 15.93 21.70 -26.33
C TYR A 382 14.91 22.14 -25.28
N TRP A 383 15.24 23.22 -24.59
CA TRP A 383 14.41 23.87 -23.58
C TRP A 383 14.19 25.32 -23.99
N SER A 384 12.94 25.70 -24.28
CA SER A 384 12.60 27.10 -24.50
C SER A 384 12.77 27.91 -23.21
N GLN A 385 12.80 29.24 -23.30
CA GLN A 385 12.83 30.08 -22.09
C GLN A 385 11.55 29.88 -21.27
N LEU A 386 10.40 29.73 -21.94
CA LEU A 386 9.14 29.42 -21.28
C LEU A 386 9.18 28.08 -20.54
N ASP A 387 9.69 27.01 -21.17
CA ASP A 387 9.83 25.70 -20.50
C ASP A 387 10.72 25.78 -19.25
N ARG A 388 11.82 26.54 -19.32
CA ARG A 388 12.73 26.73 -18.17
C ARG A 388 12.06 27.49 -17.03
N ALA A 389 11.24 28.49 -17.37
CA ALA A 389 10.47 29.25 -16.40
C ALA A 389 9.42 28.36 -15.72
N THR A 390 8.59 27.66 -16.49
CA THR A 390 7.50 26.81 -15.96
C THR A 390 7.99 25.64 -15.13
N PHE A 391 9.12 25.04 -15.53
CA PHE A 391 9.77 23.98 -14.79
C PHE A 391 10.28 24.43 -13.40
N ALA A 392 10.66 25.70 -13.26
CA ALA A 392 11.11 26.27 -11.98
C ALA A 392 9.99 26.46 -10.96
N PHE A 393 8.75 26.66 -11.41
CA PHE A 393 7.59 26.69 -10.52
C PHE A 393 6.71 25.45 -10.66
N GLY A 394 7.30 24.35 -11.16
CA GLY A 394 6.79 22.98 -10.99
C GLY A 394 5.76 22.50 -12.01
N TYR A 395 5.79 23.04 -13.23
CA TYR A 395 4.98 22.58 -14.36
C TYR A 395 5.85 21.89 -15.43
N GLY A 396 5.26 20.95 -16.18
CA GLY A 396 5.97 20.15 -17.19
C GLY A 396 6.72 18.94 -16.63
N LEU A 397 6.47 18.61 -15.37
CA LEU A 397 6.91 17.38 -14.70
C LEU A 397 5.78 16.84 -13.82
N MET A 398 5.75 15.53 -13.61
CA MET A 398 4.74 14.86 -12.79
C MET A 398 5.42 14.06 -11.69
N VAL A 399 4.90 14.10 -10.47
CA VAL A 399 5.47 13.37 -9.31
C VAL A 399 4.37 12.66 -8.55
N THR A 400 4.73 11.63 -7.79
CA THR A 400 3.82 10.99 -6.83
C THR A 400 3.86 11.72 -5.47
N PRO A 401 2.82 11.59 -4.63
CA PRO A 401 2.87 12.07 -3.25
C PRO A 401 4.07 11.51 -2.47
N LEU A 402 4.42 10.24 -2.70
CA LEU A 402 5.59 9.59 -2.08
C LEU A 402 6.91 10.25 -2.52
N GLN A 403 7.11 10.49 -3.82
CA GLN A 403 8.31 11.18 -4.31
C GLN A 403 8.43 12.58 -3.70
N LEU A 404 7.31 13.33 -3.64
CA LEU A 404 7.32 14.65 -3.01
C LEU A 404 7.65 14.57 -1.51
N ALA A 405 7.13 13.57 -0.79
CA ALA A 405 7.46 13.38 0.62
C ALA A 405 8.94 13.06 0.82
N HIS A 406 9.53 12.26 -0.07
CA HIS A 406 10.95 11.92 -0.05
C HIS A 406 11.85 13.14 -0.29
N VAL A 407 11.45 14.04 -1.20
CA VAL A 407 12.11 15.34 -1.36
C VAL A 407 12.12 16.11 -0.05
N TYR A 408 10.98 16.23 0.62
CA TYR A 408 10.89 16.99 1.87
C TYR A 408 11.62 16.29 3.02
N ALA A 409 11.65 14.96 3.05
CA ALA A 409 12.48 14.22 3.98
C ALA A 409 13.98 14.51 3.74
N THR A 410 14.40 14.66 2.49
CA THR A 410 15.77 15.05 2.14
C THR A 410 16.07 16.51 2.53
N ILE A 411 15.12 17.43 2.36
CA ILE A 411 15.24 18.82 2.82
C ILE A 411 15.41 18.86 4.34
N GLY A 412 14.55 18.19 5.10
CA GLY A 412 14.65 18.14 6.56
C GLY A 412 15.82 17.29 7.07
N GLY A 413 16.35 16.37 6.26
CA GLY A 413 17.65 15.72 6.46
C GLY A 413 18.83 16.63 6.11
N PHE A 414 18.57 17.93 5.92
CA PHE A 414 19.51 18.96 5.49
C PHE A 414 20.34 18.53 4.28
N GLY A 415 19.70 17.97 3.25
CA GLY A 415 20.34 17.54 2.00
C GLY A 415 20.92 16.12 2.02
N LEU A 416 20.69 15.35 3.09
CA LEU A 416 20.98 13.92 3.15
C LEU A 416 19.77 13.13 2.67
N GLU A 417 19.87 12.56 1.48
CA GLU A 417 18.86 11.63 0.96
C GLU A 417 19.05 10.28 1.66
N ARG A 418 17.94 9.67 2.08
CA ARG A 418 17.93 8.31 2.65
C ARG A 418 16.94 7.45 1.89
N PRO A 419 17.27 6.17 1.64
CA PRO A 419 16.37 5.26 0.95
C PRO A 419 15.08 5.09 1.74
N LEU A 420 13.96 5.02 1.03
CA LEU A 420 12.65 4.80 1.65
C LEU A 420 12.48 3.34 2.06
N SER A 421 11.77 3.10 3.17
CA SER A 421 11.44 1.74 3.61
C SER A 421 10.02 1.62 4.13
N ILE A 422 9.27 0.64 3.59
CA ILE A 422 7.95 0.24 4.09
C ILE A 422 8.03 -0.84 5.18
N THR A 423 9.20 -1.46 5.33
CA THR A 423 9.51 -2.36 6.44
C THR A 423 10.28 -1.62 7.51
N ARG A 424 10.14 -2.06 8.76
CA ARG A 424 10.92 -1.50 9.86
C ARG A 424 12.41 -1.74 9.65
N ILE A 425 13.24 -0.74 9.93
CA ILE A 425 14.69 -0.83 9.81
C ILE A 425 15.37 -0.31 11.07
N ASP A 426 16.51 -0.91 11.43
CA ASP A 426 17.30 -0.47 12.57
C ASP A 426 18.30 0.62 12.16
N PRO A 427 18.34 1.77 12.86
CA PRO A 427 19.35 2.80 12.62
C PRO A 427 20.78 2.32 12.95
N PRO A 428 21.84 2.92 12.37
CA PRO A 428 21.79 4.07 11.46
C PRO A 428 21.58 3.66 10.00
N VAL A 429 20.80 4.47 9.27
CA VAL A 429 20.62 4.31 7.82
C VAL A 429 21.61 5.22 7.11
N ILE A 430 22.47 4.61 6.28
CA ILE A 430 23.44 5.33 5.47
C ILE A 430 22.69 6.06 4.37
N GLY A 431 22.80 7.39 4.36
CA GLY A 431 22.24 8.24 3.31
C GLY A 431 23.29 8.68 2.29
N HIS A 432 22.83 9.28 1.20
CA HIS A 432 23.64 9.91 0.16
C HIS A 432 23.46 11.43 0.19
N ARG A 433 24.55 12.18 0.26
CA ARG A 433 24.48 13.64 0.30
C ARG A 433 24.24 14.20 -1.10
N VAL A 434 23.10 14.87 -1.28
CA VAL A 434 22.67 15.43 -2.58
C VAL A 434 22.74 16.95 -2.64
N MET A 435 22.79 17.61 -1.49
CA MET A 435 22.95 19.06 -1.34
C MET A 435 23.86 19.33 -0.13
N PRO A 436 24.74 20.37 -0.16
CA PRO A 436 25.46 20.80 1.03
C PRO A 436 24.52 21.13 2.19
N GLU A 437 24.91 20.73 3.39
CA GLU A 437 24.09 20.87 4.61
C GLU A 437 23.70 22.32 4.88
N GLU A 438 24.67 23.24 4.76
CA GLU A 438 24.48 24.68 4.94
C GLU A 438 23.39 25.24 4.02
N ILE A 439 23.41 24.86 2.73
CA ILE A 439 22.42 25.34 1.75
C ILE A 439 21.03 24.76 2.03
N ALA A 440 20.97 23.47 2.35
CA ALA A 440 19.71 22.81 2.63
C ALA A 440 19.05 23.36 3.90
N HIS A 441 19.84 23.55 4.96
CA HIS A 441 19.40 24.18 6.21
C HIS A 441 18.98 25.64 6.00
N GLU A 442 19.72 26.43 5.24
CA GLU A 442 19.35 27.82 4.94
C GLU A 442 17.98 27.90 4.24
N VAL A 443 17.74 27.06 3.24
CA VAL A 443 16.46 27.04 2.53
C VAL A 443 15.34 26.47 3.38
N GLU A 444 15.59 25.46 4.21
CA GLU A 444 14.64 24.95 5.20
C GLU A 444 14.20 26.06 6.17
N HIS A 445 15.15 26.85 6.68
CA HIS A 445 14.87 28.01 7.52
C HIS A 445 14.01 29.05 6.79
N MET A 446 14.32 29.35 5.52
CA MET A 446 13.50 30.26 4.70
C MET A 446 12.05 29.76 4.54
N MET A 447 11.83 28.44 4.51
CA MET A 447 10.49 27.84 4.37
C MET A 447 9.61 28.03 5.60
N GLU A 448 10.18 28.29 6.79
CA GLU A 448 9.38 28.59 7.99
C GLU A 448 8.49 29.81 7.79
N SER A 449 8.98 30.81 7.04
CA SER A 449 8.24 32.04 6.72
C SER A 449 6.90 31.80 6.02
N VAL A 450 6.72 30.64 5.38
CA VAL A 450 5.50 30.26 4.64
C VAL A 450 4.35 29.98 5.60
N ALA A 451 4.62 29.44 6.79
CA ALA A 451 3.63 29.17 7.83
C ALA A 451 3.41 30.35 8.79
N LEU A 452 4.29 31.37 8.76
CA LEU A 452 4.20 32.57 9.58
C LEU A 452 3.28 33.64 8.96
N PRO A 453 2.79 34.62 9.75
CA PRO A 453 1.97 35.71 9.25
C PRO A 453 2.56 36.39 8.00
N GLY A 454 1.72 36.52 6.96
CA GLY A 454 2.13 37.02 5.65
C GLY A 454 2.57 35.92 4.66
N GLY A 455 2.77 34.68 5.10
CA GLY A 455 3.00 33.53 4.24
C GLY A 455 1.74 32.98 3.57
N GLY A 456 1.92 32.24 2.47
CA GLY A 456 0.81 31.59 1.75
C GLY A 456 0.23 30.35 2.45
N GLY A 457 0.91 29.84 3.48
CA GLY A 457 0.59 28.59 4.17
C GLY A 457 0.31 28.75 5.66
N VAL A 458 -0.16 29.91 6.12
CA VAL A 458 -0.38 30.19 7.56
C VAL A 458 -1.21 29.12 8.28
N LYS A 459 -2.17 28.49 7.58
CA LYS A 459 -2.99 27.41 8.15
C LYS A 459 -2.24 26.10 8.39
N ALA A 460 -1.01 25.96 7.89
CA ALA A 460 -0.13 24.82 8.18
C ALA A 460 0.66 24.99 9.48
N ALA A 461 0.58 26.16 10.14
CA ALA A 461 1.22 26.37 11.42
C ALA A 461 0.75 25.34 12.45
N VAL A 462 1.68 24.73 13.17
CA VAL A 462 1.40 23.77 14.24
C VAL A 462 1.62 24.48 15.57
N ARG A 463 0.63 24.40 16.46
CA ARG A 463 0.71 25.06 17.76
C ARG A 463 1.92 24.56 18.55
N ASP A 464 2.70 25.49 19.10
CA ASP A 464 3.91 25.27 19.92
C ASP A 464 5.13 24.69 19.16
N TYR A 465 5.03 24.51 17.84
CA TYR A 465 6.14 24.01 17.01
C TYR A 465 6.45 24.96 15.85
N ARG A 466 7.73 25.01 15.47
CA ARG A 466 8.19 25.61 14.22
C ARG A 466 8.04 24.60 13.11
N VAL A 467 7.54 25.04 11.95
CA VAL A 467 7.33 24.18 10.79
C VAL A 467 7.84 24.85 9.53
N ALA A 468 8.59 24.10 8.72
CA ALA A 468 9.06 24.54 7.41
C ALA A 468 8.21 23.87 6.33
N VAL A 469 7.41 24.66 5.61
CA VAL A 469 6.39 24.13 4.71
C VAL A 469 6.39 24.84 3.36
N LYS A 470 5.78 24.19 2.38
CA LYS A 470 5.37 24.81 1.14
C LYS A 470 4.01 24.30 0.71
N THR A 471 3.15 25.22 0.33
CA THR A 471 1.84 24.93 -0.24
C THR A 471 1.89 25.13 -1.75
N GLY A 472 1.10 24.36 -2.49
CA GLY A 472 0.92 24.56 -3.92
C GLY A 472 -0.48 24.18 -4.41
N THR A 473 -0.73 24.57 -5.64
CA THR A 473 -1.97 24.29 -6.35
C THR A 473 -1.63 24.16 -7.82
N ALA A 474 -1.98 23.02 -8.41
CA ALA A 474 -1.80 22.78 -9.83
C ALA A 474 -3.15 22.55 -10.51
N LYS A 475 -3.27 23.01 -11.76
CA LYS A 475 -4.40 22.63 -12.61
C LYS A 475 -4.24 21.16 -13.02
N LYS A 476 -5.35 20.43 -13.07
CA LYS A 476 -5.37 19.06 -13.58
C LYS A 476 -5.28 19.06 -15.09
N ILE A 477 -4.71 17.99 -15.61
CA ILE A 477 -4.66 17.66 -17.02
C ILE A 477 -5.66 16.51 -17.24
N ASP A 478 -6.49 16.61 -18.29
CA ASP A 478 -7.40 15.53 -18.69
C ASP A 478 -6.68 14.44 -19.49
N ASP A 479 -7.40 13.37 -19.84
CA ASP A 479 -6.86 12.24 -20.61
C ASP A 479 -6.36 12.66 -22.02
N SER A 480 -6.76 13.83 -22.51
CA SER A 480 -6.29 14.40 -23.79
C SER A 480 -4.99 15.20 -23.66
N GLY A 481 -4.48 15.37 -22.45
CA GLY A 481 -3.28 16.16 -22.17
C GLY A 481 -3.55 17.65 -22.04
N LYS A 482 -4.81 18.09 -21.85
CA LYS A 482 -5.19 19.50 -21.74
C LYS A 482 -5.53 19.89 -20.31
N TYR A 483 -5.17 21.12 -19.93
CA TYR A 483 -5.58 21.68 -18.64
C TYR A 483 -7.09 21.86 -18.58
N VAL A 484 -7.68 21.43 -17.47
CA VAL A 484 -9.10 21.61 -17.14
C VAL A 484 -9.25 22.44 -15.87
N ASP A 485 -10.43 23.02 -15.64
CA ASP A 485 -10.73 23.79 -14.44
C ASP A 485 -11.03 22.89 -13.23
N LYS A 486 -10.09 21.99 -12.97
CA LYS A 486 -9.99 21.16 -11.77
C LYS A 486 -8.60 21.33 -11.19
N TYR A 487 -8.47 21.19 -9.88
CA TYR A 487 -7.24 21.55 -9.19
C TYR A 487 -6.77 20.44 -8.26
N VAL A 488 -5.46 20.31 -8.07
CA VAL A 488 -4.86 19.51 -7.01
C VAL A 488 -4.25 20.47 -6.00
N ALA A 489 -4.68 20.37 -4.75
CA ALA A 489 -4.24 21.20 -3.65
C ALA A 489 -3.31 20.40 -2.74
N TYR A 490 -2.10 20.89 -2.47
CA TYR A 490 -1.12 20.11 -1.71
C TYR A 490 -0.25 20.97 -0.81
N THR A 491 0.18 20.37 0.30
CA THR A 491 1.07 20.96 1.30
C THR A 491 2.13 19.93 1.64
N ALA A 492 3.39 20.33 1.58
CA ALA A 492 4.55 19.52 1.88
C ALA A 492 5.38 20.26 2.93
N GLY A 493 5.94 19.56 3.91
CA GLY A 493 6.69 20.22 4.96
C GLY A 493 7.37 19.27 5.93
N VAL A 494 8.18 19.85 6.80
CA VAL A 494 8.90 19.15 7.85
C VAL A 494 8.66 19.80 9.21
N ALA A 495 8.75 19.00 10.26
CA ALA A 495 8.68 19.49 11.64
C ALA A 495 9.40 18.55 12.63
N PRO A 496 9.85 19.08 13.78
CA PRO A 496 10.03 20.51 14.07
C PRO A 496 11.11 21.15 13.17
N ALA A 497 11.04 22.44 12.88
CA ALA A 497 12.01 23.08 11.97
C ALA A 497 13.45 23.09 12.53
N SER A 498 13.60 23.22 13.85
CA SER A 498 14.94 23.28 14.48
C SER A 498 15.68 21.93 14.51
N ASP A 499 14.96 20.82 14.48
CA ASP A 499 15.50 19.45 14.41
C ASP A 499 14.46 18.57 13.67
N PRO A 500 14.41 18.59 12.33
CA PRO A 500 13.38 17.91 11.57
C PRO A 500 13.35 16.39 11.81
N ARG A 501 12.23 15.92 12.35
CA ARG A 501 12.00 14.48 12.63
C ARG A 501 11.09 13.83 11.60
N PHE A 502 10.12 14.59 11.09
CA PHE A 502 9.11 14.08 10.20
C PHE A 502 8.94 14.95 8.97
N ALA A 503 8.79 14.32 7.81
CA ALA A 503 8.33 14.97 6.59
C ALA A 503 6.91 14.48 6.28
N LEU A 504 6.02 15.40 5.94
CA LEU A 504 4.63 15.12 5.64
C LEU A 504 4.22 15.80 4.34
N VAL A 505 3.53 15.04 3.48
CA VAL A 505 2.86 15.56 2.30
C VAL A 505 1.39 15.22 2.37
N VAL A 506 0.53 16.22 2.16
CA VAL A 506 -0.91 16.05 2.02
C VAL A 506 -1.34 16.54 0.65
N VAL A 507 -2.08 15.72 -0.09
CA VAL A 507 -2.63 16.01 -1.41
C VAL A 507 -4.13 15.81 -1.38
N ILE A 508 -4.89 16.84 -1.77
CA ILE A 508 -6.34 16.81 -1.93
C ILE A 508 -6.64 17.07 -3.41
N ASN A 509 -7.26 16.10 -4.07
CA ASN A 509 -7.51 16.13 -5.51
C ASN A 509 -8.95 16.55 -5.82
N ASP A 510 -9.07 17.56 -6.69
CA ASP A 510 -10.32 18.13 -7.18
C ASP A 510 -11.29 18.58 -6.08
N PRO A 511 -10.90 19.48 -5.14
CA PRO A 511 -11.81 20.01 -4.12
C PRO A 511 -12.89 20.91 -4.75
N GLN A 512 -14.16 20.72 -4.34
CA GLN A 512 -15.33 21.36 -4.95
C GLN A 512 -16.13 22.25 -3.99
N ASN A 513 -15.69 22.41 -2.74
CA ASN A 513 -16.38 23.22 -1.73
C ASN A 513 -15.94 24.70 -1.70
N GLY A 514 -15.78 25.32 -2.89
CA GLY A 514 -15.48 26.74 -3.07
C GLY A 514 -14.02 27.17 -2.90
N ALA A 515 -13.28 26.57 -1.95
CA ALA A 515 -11.83 26.78 -1.81
C ALA A 515 -11.03 25.69 -2.54
N TYR A 516 -10.01 26.09 -3.31
CA TYR A 516 -9.16 25.15 -4.06
C TYR A 516 -7.65 25.36 -3.85
N TYR A 517 -7.24 26.45 -3.19
CA TYR A 517 -5.83 26.73 -2.93
C TYR A 517 -5.26 25.81 -1.83
N GLY A 518 -4.02 25.34 -2.00
CA GLY A 518 -3.32 24.46 -1.05
C GLY A 518 -3.26 25.05 0.37
N GLY A 519 -2.98 26.34 0.50
CA GLY A 519 -2.98 27.05 1.79
C GLY A 519 -4.34 27.10 2.49
N ALA A 520 -5.45 26.87 1.77
CA ALA A 520 -6.78 26.84 2.34
C ALA A 520 -7.30 25.41 2.56
N VAL A 521 -6.93 24.46 1.69
CA VAL A 521 -7.48 23.10 1.63
C VAL A 521 -6.57 22.08 2.32
N SER A 522 -5.31 21.95 1.90
CA SER A 522 -4.40 20.91 2.42
C SER A 522 -3.54 21.37 3.60
N ALA A 523 -3.30 22.68 3.74
CA ALA A 523 -2.51 23.23 4.84
C ALA A 523 -3.12 22.98 6.24
N PRO A 524 -4.44 23.14 6.47
CA PRO A 524 -5.04 22.78 7.76
C PRO A 524 -4.87 21.30 8.11
N VAL A 525 -4.97 20.42 7.11
CA VAL A 525 -4.82 18.97 7.26
C VAL A 525 -3.39 18.61 7.64
N PHE A 526 -2.41 19.28 7.01
CA PHE A 526 -1.01 19.17 7.42
C PHE A 526 -0.81 19.56 8.89
N SER A 527 -1.39 20.68 9.32
CA SER A 527 -1.28 21.15 10.71
C SER A 527 -1.85 20.15 11.71
N GLU A 528 -3.03 19.60 11.41
CA GLU A 528 -3.71 18.61 12.24
C GLU A 528 -2.90 17.31 12.36
N ILE A 529 -2.50 16.72 11.22
CA ILE A 529 -1.73 15.47 11.21
C ILE A 529 -0.39 15.69 11.91
N MET A 530 0.38 16.70 11.52
CA MET A 530 1.71 16.94 12.07
C MET A 530 1.66 17.24 13.58
N GLY A 531 0.68 18.03 14.04
CA GLY A 531 0.49 18.30 15.47
C GLY A 531 0.16 17.04 16.27
N ASN A 532 -0.66 16.14 15.71
CA ASN A 532 -0.98 14.86 16.33
C ASN A 532 0.23 13.91 16.34
N VAL A 533 0.99 13.83 15.25
CA VAL A 533 2.22 13.02 15.13
C VAL A 533 3.25 13.46 16.17
N LEU A 534 3.59 14.75 16.23
CA LEU A 534 4.58 15.29 17.17
C LEU A 534 4.20 14.99 18.63
N ARG A 535 2.91 15.06 18.95
CA ARG A 535 2.40 14.72 20.28
C ARG A 535 2.47 13.23 20.58
N LEU A 536 2.06 12.36 19.65
CA LEU A 536 2.10 10.90 19.83
C LEU A 536 3.52 10.35 19.94
N GLU A 537 4.46 10.99 19.25
CA GLU A 537 5.88 10.65 19.24
C GLU A 537 6.68 11.37 20.34
N ASN A 538 5.99 12.11 21.23
CA ASN A 538 6.59 12.84 22.36
C ASN A 538 7.76 13.76 21.97
N VAL A 539 7.65 14.43 20.81
CA VAL A 539 8.66 15.39 20.38
C VAL A 539 8.58 16.65 21.25
N LYS A 540 9.74 17.22 21.60
CA LYS A 540 9.77 18.46 22.39
C LYS A 540 9.34 19.65 21.53
N PRO A 541 8.42 20.51 22.00
CA PRO A 541 8.10 21.78 21.33
C PRO A 541 9.32 22.69 21.15
N ASP A 542 9.46 23.30 19.97
CA ASP A 542 10.56 24.22 19.61
C ASP A 542 10.07 25.62 19.20
N GLY A 543 8.76 25.86 19.24
CA GLY A 543 8.10 27.13 18.93
C GLY A 543 7.54 27.85 20.16
N LEU A 544 8.00 27.50 21.37
CA LEU A 544 7.53 28.14 22.60
C LEU A 544 8.09 29.57 22.76
N PRO A 545 7.33 30.50 23.38
CA PRO A 545 7.83 31.84 23.69
C PRO A 545 9.07 31.77 24.59
N ALA A 546 10.03 32.68 24.38
CA ALA A 546 11.22 32.80 25.22
C ALA A 546 10.84 32.95 26.71
N GLY A 547 11.43 32.12 27.59
CA GLY A 547 11.18 32.13 29.04
C GLY A 547 10.09 31.18 29.55
N SER A 548 9.45 30.42 28.67
CA SER A 548 8.43 29.41 29.03
C SER A 548 8.97 28.19 29.78
N ASP A 549 10.28 27.94 29.74
CA ASP A 549 10.97 26.88 30.51
C ASP A 549 10.84 27.06 32.04
N HIS A 550 10.43 28.25 32.51
CA HIS A 550 10.22 28.56 33.93
C HIS A 550 8.77 28.47 34.41
N LEU A 551 7.83 28.07 33.54
CA LEU A 551 6.43 27.89 33.94
C LEU A 551 6.25 26.58 34.70
N ILE A 552 6.21 26.68 36.03
CA ILE A 552 5.78 25.58 36.91
C ILE A 552 4.29 25.32 36.62
N VAL A 553 3.99 24.21 35.94
CA VAL A 553 2.63 23.69 35.85
C VAL A 553 2.27 23.14 37.23
N MET A 554 1.57 23.95 38.04
CA MET A 554 0.96 23.44 39.27
C MET A 554 -0.14 22.45 38.87
N ARG A 555 0.05 21.18 39.26
CA ARG A 555 -0.89 20.08 39.00
C ARG A 555 -2.17 20.20 39.82
#